data_AF-A0A537M628-F1
#
_entry.id   AF-A0A537M628-F1
#
_cell.length_a   1.000
_cell.length_b   1.000
_cell.length_c   1.000
_cell.angle_alpha   90.00
_cell.angle_beta   90.00
_cell.angle_gamma   90.00
#
_symmetry.space_group_name_H-M   'P 1'
#
loop_
_entity.id
_entity.type
_entity.pdbx_description
1 polymer ?
#
loop_
_entity_poly.entity_id
_entity_poly.type
_entity_poly.pdbx_seq_one_letter_code
_entity_poly.pdbx_strand_id
1 'polypeptide(L)' 'MDKRWYIVHAYSNFEKKVAESIREQSKQRGLEELFEQVLVPTEKVTEVRRG' A
#
# COMPACT_ATOMS: atom_id res chain seq x y z
N MET A 1 18.58 11.57 -7.52
CA MET A 1 18.59 10.31 -6.74
C MET A 1 17.51 9.43 -7.31
N ASP A 2 17.87 8.26 -7.80
CA ASP A 2 16.89 7.31 -8.35
C ASP A 2 16.12 6.62 -7.23
N LYS A 3 14.80 6.52 -7.41
CA LYS A 3 13.95 5.72 -6.54
C LYS A 3 14.04 4.25 -6.95
N ARG A 4 13.99 3.37 -5.95
CA ARG A 4 14.08 1.93 -6.13
C ARG A 4 12.79 1.29 -5.68
N TRP A 5 12.42 0.21 -6.35
CA TRP A 5 11.30 -0.62 -5.94
C TRP A 5 11.71 -1.51 -4.77
N TYR A 6 10.82 -1.59 -3.79
CA TYR A 6 10.97 -2.45 -2.62
C TYR A 6 9.73 -3.32 -2.48
N ILE A 7 9.92 -4.56 -2.04
CA ILE A 7 8.84 -5.49 -1.73
C ILE A 7 8.65 -5.48 -0.22
N VAL A 8 7.40 -5.34 0.22
CA VAL A 8 7.02 -5.42 1.63
C VAL A 8 6.18 -6.69 1.81
N HIS A 9 6.61 -7.56 2.72
CA HIS A 9 5.78 -8.68 3.14
C HIS A 9 4.68 -8.21 4.08
N ALA A 10 3.44 -8.51 3.70
CA ALA A 10 2.25 -8.28 4.51
C ALA A 10 1.46 -9.59 4.61
N TYR A 11 0.68 -9.72 5.68
CA TYR A 11 -0.25 -10.83 5.81
C TYR A 11 -1.41 -10.69 4.81
N SER A 12 -1.90 -11.83 4.29
CA SER A 12 -3.09 -11.89 3.44
C SER A 12 -4.28 -11.17 4.08
N ASN A 13 -5.08 -10.46 3.29
CA ASN A 13 -6.17 -9.56 3.71
C ASN A 13 -5.76 -8.25 4.39
N PHE A 14 -4.50 -8.09 4.80
CA PHE A 14 -4.00 -6.86 5.43
C PHE A 14 -3.25 -5.93 4.48
N GLU A 15 -2.96 -6.36 3.25
CA GLU A 15 -2.12 -5.62 2.31
C GLU A 15 -2.60 -4.17 2.06
N LYS A 16 -3.92 -3.97 1.91
CA LYS A 16 -4.52 -2.63 1.78
C LYS A 16 -4.29 -1.78 3.02
N LYS A 17 -4.51 -2.34 4.20
CA LYS A 17 -4.31 -1.67 5.49
C LYS A 17 -2.83 -1.32 5.71
N VAL A 18 -1.91 -2.20 5.32
CA VAL A 18 -0.47 -1.94 5.36
C VAL A 18 -0.10 -0.79 4.44
N ALA A 19 -0.63 -0.76 3.20
CA ALA A 19 -0.37 0.33 2.27
C ALA A 19 -0.91 1.68 2.76
N GLU A 20 -2.11 1.72 3.35
CA GLU A 20 -2.63 2.92 4.01
C GLU A 20 -1.77 3.34 5.19
N SER A 21 -1.39 2.40 6.05
CA SER A 21 -0.53 2.68 7.22
C SER A 21 0.82 3.25 6.81
N ILE A 22 1.44 2.75 5.73
CA ILE A 22 2.70 3.28 5.21
C ILE A 22 2.53 4.75 4.77
N ARG A 23 1.46 5.07 4.03
CA ARG A 23 1.18 6.45 3.61
C ARG A 23 0.91 7.38 4.79
N GLU A 24 0.15 6.92 5.77
CA GLU A 24 -0.18 7.73 6.94
C GLU A 24 1.05 7.97 7.82
N GLN A 25 1.87 6.93 8.05
CA GLN A 25 3.13 7.05 8.78
C GLN A 25 4.15 7.92 8.03
N SER A 26 4.23 7.83 6.69
CA SER A 26 5.10 8.72 5.93
C SER A 26 4.68 10.17 6.09
N LYS A 27 3.37 10.46 6.06
CA LYS A 27 2.84 11.80 6.30
C LYS A 27 3.10 12.31 7.70
N GLN A 28 2.82 11.51 8.73
CA GLN A 28 3.06 11.87 10.13
C GLN A 28 4.53 12.17 10.41
N ARG A 29 5.45 11.48 9.72
CA ARG A 29 6.89 11.64 9.90
C ARG A 29 7.51 12.65 8.92
N GLY A 30 6.73 13.25 8.04
CA GLY A 30 7.22 14.16 6.99
C GLY A 30 8.12 13.49 5.95
N LEU A 31 7.96 12.17 5.75
CA LEU A 31 8.76 11.36 4.82
C LEU A 31 8.07 11.13 3.46
N GLU A 32 6.97 11.83 3.17
CA GLU A 32 6.20 11.65 1.92
C GLU A 32 7.06 11.81 0.66
N GLU A 33 8.09 12.67 0.69
CA GLU A 33 9.01 12.89 -0.42
C GLU A 33 9.82 11.64 -0.83
N LEU A 34 10.02 10.70 0.10
CA LEU A 34 10.75 9.45 -0.13
C LEU A 34 9.87 8.37 -0.79
N PHE A 35 8.55 8.45 -0.64
CA PHE A 35 7.60 7.45 -1.12
C PHE A 35 6.83 7.99 -2.34
N GLU A 36 7.23 7.58 -3.55
CA GLU A 36 6.53 8.02 -4.78
C GLU A 36 5.25 7.23 -5.05
N GLN A 37 5.33 5.92 -4.92
CA GLN A 37 4.23 5.03 -5.26
C GLN A 37 4.18 3.86 -4.29
N VAL A 38 2.98 3.59 -3.76
CA VAL A 38 2.67 2.40 -2.97
C VAL A 38 1.62 1.62 -3.74
N LEU A 39 2.00 0.44 -4.25
CA LEU A 39 1.13 -0.42 -5.04
C LEU A 39 0.81 -1.69 -4.26
N VAL A 40 -0.47 -2.06 -4.24
CA VAL A 40 -0.92 -3.32 -3.64
C VAL A 40 -1.36 -4.23 -4.78
N PRO A 41 -0.69 -5.36 -5.00
CA PRO A 41 -1.05 -6.31 -6.05
C PRO A 41 -2.26 -7.14 -5.61
N THR A 42 -3.45 -6.54 -5.53
CA THR A 42 -4.68 -7.29 -5.28
C THR A 42 -5.40 -7.60 -6.59
N GLU A 43 -5.78 -8.86 -6.82
CA GLU A 43 -6.83 -9.16 -7.80
C GLU A 43 -8.13 -8.45 -7.36
N LYS A 44 -8.76 -7.72 -8.28
CA LYS A 44 -10.07 -7.10 -8.05
C LYS A 44 -11.12 -8.20 -7.95
N VAL A 45 -11.29 -8.79 -6.78
CA VAL A 45 -12.50 -9.54 -6.45
C VAL A 45 -13.64 -8.54 -6.34
N THR A 46 -14.33 -8.30 -7.46
CA THR A 46 -15.63 -7.62 -7.44
C THR A 46 -16.59 -8.56 -6.73
N GLU A 47 -16.86 -8.30 -5.46
CA GLU A 47 -17.85 -9.01 -4.68
C GLU A 47 -19.22 -8.75 -5.34
N VAL A 48 -19.66 -9.67 -6.19
CA VAL A 48 -20.98 -9.60 -6.82
C VAL A 48 -21.99 -9.90 -5.71
N ARG A 49 -22.53 -8.85 -5.06
CA ARG A 49 -23.70 -8.98 -4.19
C ARG A 49 -24.89 -9.42 -5.04
N ARG A 50 -25.15 -10.73 -5.10
CA ARG A 50 -26.48 -11.26 -5.42
C ARG A 50 -27.26 -11.28 -4.11
N GLY A 51 -28.36 -10.53 -4.08
CA GLY A 51 -29.35 -10.59 -3.01
C GLY A 51 -30.07 -11.93 -2.97
#